data_AF-A0AAW2VV72-F1
#
_entry.id   AF-A0AAW2VV72-F1
#
_cell.length_a   1.000
_cell.length_b   1.000
_cell.length_c   1.000
_cell.angle_alpha   90.00
_cell.angle_beta   90.00
_cell.angle_gamma   90.00
#
_symmetry.space_group_name_H-M   'P 1'
#
loop_
_entity.id
_entity.type
_entity.pdbx_description
1 polymer ?
#
loop_
_entity_poly.entity_id
_entity_poly.type
_entity_poly.pdbx_seq_one_letter_code
_entity_poly.pdbx_strand_id
1 'polypeptide(L)' 'MSFTELPPSIWGYVLETAAKLLNMAPSKIVPQTPYEIWHGKPASYKYLRVWGSLAYIKRLGETN' A
#
# COMPACT_ATOMS: atom_id res chain seq x y z
N MET A 1 4.57 -20.92 7.89
CA MET A 1 3.98 -19.62 8.28
C MET A 1 5.06 -18.81 8.94
N SER A 2 5.33 -17.60 8.46
CA SER A 2 6.32 -16.70 9.06
C SER A 2 5.70 -16.07 10.31
N PHE A 3 6.10 -16.53 11.50
CA PHE A 3 5.72 -15.88 12.75
C PHE A 3 6.72 -14.76 13.02
N THR A 4 6.41 -13.56 12.56
CA THR A 4 7.13 -12.37 13.02
C THR A 4 6.64 -12.07 14.43
N GLU A 5 7.45 -12.38 15.44
CA GLU A 5 7.19 -12.03 16.84
C GLU A 5 7.35 -10.52 17.04
N LEU A 6 6.31 -9.76 16.67
CA LEU A 6 6.20 -8.33 16.97
C LEU A 6 5.79 -8.16 18.44
N PRO A 7 6.50 -7.34 19.24
CA PRO A 7 6.11 -7.04 20.61
C PRO A 7 4.63 -6.60 20.73
N PRO A 8 3.89 -7.01 21.77
CA PRO A 8 2.48 -6.60 21.97
C PRO A 8 2.25 -5.09 21.89
N SER A 9 3.22 -4.29 22.35
CA SER A 9 3.16 -2.83 22.40
C SER A 9 3.07 -2.15 21.02
N ILE A 10 3.50 -2.80 19.94
CA ILE A 10 3.56 -2.18 18.61
C ILE A 10 2.37 -2.53 17.71
N TRP A 11 1.53 -3.49 18.10
CA TRP A 11 0.41 -3.95 17.27
C TRP A 11 -0.62 -2.86 16.97
N GLY A 12 -0.85 -1.93 17.91
CA GLY A 12 -1.73 -0.78 17.67
C GLY A 12 -1.24 0.09 16.52
N TYR A 13 0.06 0.39 16.51
CA TYR A 13 0.69 1.18 15.44
C TYR A 13 0.71 0.44 14.09
N VAL A 14 0.94 -0.87 14.12
CA VAL A 14 0.89 -1.72 12.92
C VAL A 14 -0.51 -1.70 12.31
N LEU A 15 -1.56 -1.89 13.12
CA LEU A 15 -2.94 -1.89 12.67
C LEU A 15 -3.36 -0.52 12.12
N GLU A 16 -3.00 0.57 12.80
CA GLU A 16 -3.24 1.93 12.34
C GLU A 16 -2.58 2.17 10.97
N THR A 17 -1.31 1.77 10.83
CA THR A 17 -0.55 1.92 9.58
C THR A 17 -1.19 1.12 8.45
N ALA A 18 -1.59 -0.12 8.70
CA ALA A 18 -2.24 -0.98 7.71
C ALA A 18 -3.58 -0.39 7.24
N ALA A 19 -4.42 0.05 8.18
CA ALA A 19 -5.69 0.70 7.87
C ALA A 19 -5.48 1.99 7.06
N LYS A 20 -4.47 2.79 7.43
CA LYS A 20 -4.12 4.01 6.71
C LYS A 20 -3.70 3.74 5.26
N LEU A 21 -2.84 2.74 5.04
CA LEU A 21 -2.44 2.33 3.69
C LEU A 21 -3.63 1.87 2.85
N LEU A 22 -4.52 1.05 3.42
CA LEU A 22 -5.73 0.59 2.74
C LEU A 22 -6.65 1.77 2.34
N ASN A 23 -6.81 2.76 3.21
CA ASN A 23 -7.63 3.94 2.92
C ASN A 23 -7.03 4.86 1.85
N MET A 24 -5.71 4.78 1.61
CA MET A 24 -5.04 5.51 0.54
C MET A 24 -4.94 4.70 -0.75
N ALA A 25 -5.27 3.41 -0.74
CA ALA A 25 -5.22 2.58 -1.94
C ALA A 25 -6.48 2.80 -2.78
N PRO A 26 -6.36 2.96 -4.12
CA PRO A 26 -7.51 2.99 -5.00
C PRO A 26 -8.15 1.60 -5.07
N SER A 27 -9.46 1.56 -5.30
CA SER A 27 -10.21 0.32 -5.50
C SER A 27 -10.55 0.12 -6.98
N LYS A 28 -10.85 -1.12 -7.40
CA LYS A 28 -11.28 -1.39 -8.78
C LYS A 28 -12.64 -0.77 -9.12
N ILE A 29 -13.51 -0.61 -8.11
CA ILE A 29 -14.91 -0.20 -8.29
C ILE A 29 -15.02 1.32 -8.28
N VAL A 30 -14.29 1.98 -7.37
CA VAL A 30 -14.32 3.43 -7.20
C VAL A 30 -12.94 4.00 -7.54
N PRO A 31 -12.86 4.96 -8.49
CA PRO A 31 -11.59 5.54 -8.92
C PRO A 31 -10.92 6.43 -7.85
N GLN A 32 -11.69 6.91 -6.87
CA GLN A 32 -11.19 7.68 -5.73
C GLN A 32 -10.86 6.76 -4.56
N THR A 33 -9.87 7.15 -3.76
CA THR A 33 -9.48 6.45 -2.53
C THR A 33 -10.50 6.74 -1.41
N PRO A 34 -10.70 5.82 -0.45
CA PRO A 34 -11.52 6.11 0.74
C PRO A 34 -11.10 7.38 1.48
N TYR A 35 -9.79 7.67 1.52
CA TYR A 35 -9.26 8.90 2.10
C TYR A 35 -9.78 10.15 1.38
N GLU A 36 -9.77 10.16 0.05
CA GLU A 36 -10.28 11.26 -0.76
C GLU A 36 -11.78 11.47 -0.57
N ILE A 37 -12.54 10.38 -0.51
CA ILE A 37 -13.99 10.41 -0.30
C ILE A 37 -14.31 11.05 1.07
N TRP A 38 -13.55 10.69 2.12
CA TRP A 38 -13.79 11.18 3.47
C TRP A 38 -13.29 12.62 3.69
N HIS A 39 -12.15 12.97 3.12
CA HIS A 39 -11.48 14.25 3.40
C HIS A 39 -11.64 15.30 2.30
N GLY A 40 -12.22 14.93 1.15
CA GLY A 40 -12.41 15.84 0.00
C GLY A 40 -11.11 16.30 -0.66
N LYS A 41 -9.97 15.65 -0.37
CA LYS A 41 -8.66 15.99 -0.92
C LYS A 41 -7.77 14.75 -1.12
N PRO A 42 -6.81 14.80 -2.06
CA PRO A 42 -5.85 13.71 -2.26
C PRO A 42 -5.04 13.38 -1.02
N ALA A 43 -4.78 12.09 -0.80
CA ALA A 43 -3.85 11.64 0.22
C ALA A 43 -2.42 12.09 -0.09
N SER A 44 -1.63 12.41 0.94
CA SER A 44 -0.20 12.71 0.75
C SER A 44 0.61 11.42 0.82
N TYR A 45 1.37 11.13 -0.23
CA TYR A 45 2.27 9.96 -0.27
C TYR A 45 3.72 10.31 0.07
N LYS A 46 4.02 11.58 0.41
CA LYS A 46 5.39 12.09 0.60
C LYS A 46 6.18 11.36 1.70
N TYR A 47 5.49 10.77 2.67
CA TYR A 47 6.10 10.05 3.79
C TYR A 47 6.27 8.56 3.51
N LEU A 48 5.66 8.01 2.46
CA LEU A 48 5.83 6.60 2.09
C LEU A 48 7.20 6.39 1.45
N ARG A 49 7.88 5.33 1.88
CA ARG A 49 9.14 4.89 1.29
C ARG A 49 8.87 3.60 0.52
N VAL A 50 9.18 3.60 -0.77
CA VAL A 50 9.16 2.39 -1.59
C VAL A 50 10.46 1.65 -1.36
N TRP A 51 10.36 0.45 -0.79
CA TRP A 51 11.47 -0.48 -0.72
C TRP A 51 11.44 -1.31 -2.01
N GLY A 52 12.41 -1.09 -2.88
CA GLY A 52 12.54 -1.87 -4.11
C GLY A 52 13.03 -3.29 -3.80
N SER A 53 12.44 -4.28 -4.48
CA SER A 53 13.06 -5.58 -4.71
C SER A 53 13.41 -5.67 -6.20
N LEU A 54 14.50 -6.35 -6.55
CA LEU A 54 14.79 -6.67 -7.94
C LEU A 54 13.61 -7.48 -8.51
N ALA A 55 12.98 -6.96 -9.57
CA ALA A 55 11.92 -7.64 -10.29
C ALA A 55 12.35 -7.79 -11.75
N TYR A 56 12.40 -9.04 -12.23
CA TYR A 56 12.67 -9.33 -13.63
C TYR A 56 11.35 -9.30 -14.41
N ILE A 57 11.26 -8.43 -15.41
CA ILE A 57 10.11 -8.35 -16.31
C ILE A 57 10.44 -9.15 -17.56
N LYS A 58 9.69 -10.23 -17.82
CA LYS A 58 9.72 -10.94 -19.10
C LYS A 58 8.76 -10.24 -20.07
N ARG A 59 9.30 -9.53 -21.06
CA ARG A 59 8.48 -9.04 -22.19
C ARG A 59 8.10 -10.23 -23.07
N LEU A 60 6.81 -10.54 -23.13
CA LEU A 60 6.27 -11.54 -24.06
C LEU A 60 5.96 -10.85 -25.38
N GLY A 61 6.91 -10.88 -26.32
CA GLY A 61 6.68 -10.47 -27.71
C GLY A 61 7.73 -9.54 -28.30
N GLU A 62 8.88 -10.10 -28.69
CA GLU A 62 9.58 -9.63 -29.89
C GLU A 62 9.53 -10.81 -30.86
N THR A 63 8.44 -10.87 -31.63
CA THR A 63 8.37 -11.69 -32.85
C THR A 63 9.19 -10.97 -33.91
N ASN A 64 10.38 -11.49 -34.19
CA ASN A 64 11.00 -11.35 -35.51
C ASN A 64 10.48 -12.49 -36.40
#